data_AF-A0A7J3Z575-F1
#
_entry.id   AF-A0A7J3Z575-F1
#
_cell.length_a   1.000
_cell.length_b   1.000
_cell.length_c   1.000
_cell.angle_alpha   90.00
_cell.angle_beta   90.00
_cell.angle_gamma   90.00
#
_symmetry.space_group_name_H-M   'P 1'
#
loop_
_entity.id
_entity.type
_entity.pdbx_description
1 polymer ?
#
loop_
_entity_poly.entity_id
_entity_poly.type
_entity_poly.pdbx_seq_one_letter_code
_entity_poly.pdbx_strand_id
1 'polypeptide(L)'
;MYFTYQELQQPFHHSEAVYAAMRHAFTAGLHVSFDPNYRGDIWGSGEGALKAMERFLKVTTLLTMGLDEAVNMFGSEDYRAVAERVMEAYENLHYVAIRLGRRGAYVRSRKEEVYAPAFEVNAVNTTGLLEMRGQPPS
;
A
#
# COMPACT_ATOMS: atom_id res chain seq x y z
N MET A 1 -24.38 -32.13 13.45
CA MET A 1 -23.87 -30.97 14.22
C MET A 1 -23.60 -29.88 13.19
N TYR A 2 -24.56 -28.96 13.01
CA TYR A 2 -24.48 -27.89 12.02
C TYR A 2 -23.68 -26.73 12.63
N PHE A 3 -22.56 -26.37 12.00
CA PHE A 3 -21.85 -25.14 12.32
C PHE A 3 -22.75 -23.94 11.99
N THR A 4 -22.91 -23.03 12.96
CA THR A 4 -23.80 -21.88 12.88
C THR A 4 -23.22 -20.79 11.98
N TYR A 5 -24.09 -20.16 11.18
CA TYR A 5 -23.85 -19.04 10.27
C TYR A 5 -23.12 -17.79 10.85
N GLN A 6 -22.76 -17.80 12.14
CA GLN A 6 -22.09 -16.69 12.83
C GLN A 6 -20.58 -16.60 12.59
N GLU A 7 -19.91 -17.66 12.13
CA GLU A 7 -18.46 -17.61 11.87
C GLU A 7 -18.10 -16.92 10.54
N LEU A 8 -19.08 -16.73 9.64
CA LEU A 8 -18.91 -16.05 8.35
C LEU A 8 -19.05 -14.52 8.42
N GLN A 9 -19.09 -13.94 9.63
CA GLN A 9 -19.31 -12.50 9.90
C GLN A 9 -18.23 -11.88 10.81
N GLN A 10 -16.97 -12.33 10.75
CA GLN A 10 -15.87 -11.72 11.52
C GLN A 10 -14.86 -10.89 10.67
N PRO A 11 -15.21 -9.79 9.96
CA PRO A 11 -14.23 -9.05 9.15
C PRO A 11 -13.41 -7.96 9.86
N PHE A 12 -13.61 -7.64 11.15
CA PHE A 12 -13.19 -6.31 11.65
C PHE A 12 -12.19 -6.24 12.82
N HIS A 13 -11.71 -7.34 13.41
CA HIS A 13 -10.76 -7.20 14.54
C HIS A 13 -9.35 -6.76 14.14
N HIS A 14 -8.83 -7.26 13.02
CA HIS A 14 -7.44 -6.97 12.61
C HIS A 14 -7.29 -5.56 12.02
N SER A 15 -8.24 -5.12 11.20
CA SER A 15 -8.20 -3.81 10.56
C SER A 15 -8.41 -2.66 11.56
N GLU A 16 -9.22 -2.86 12.62
CA GLU A 16 -9.36 -1.89 13.70
C GLU A 16 -8.10 -1.78 14.56
N ALA A 17 -7.45 -2.90 14.89
CA ALA A 17 -6.20 -2.87 15.65
C ALA A 17 -5.08 -2.15 14.87
N VAL A 18 -4.96 -2.44 13.56
CA VAL A 18 -4.01 -1.75 12.66
C VAL A 18 -4.34 -0.26 12.56
N TYR A 19 -5.61 0.10 12.35
CA TYR A 19 -6.02 1.50 12.29
C TYR A 19 -5.73 2.25 13.60
N ALA A 20 -5.99 1.63 14.75
CA ALA A 20 -5.71 2.21 16.05
C ALA A 20 -4.20 2.46 16.24
N ALA A 21 -3.34 1.52 15.82
CA ALA A 21 -1.89 1.67 15.87
C ALA A 21 -1.40 2.79 14.95
N MET A 22 -1.88 2.82 13.69
CA MET A 22 -1.55 3.88 12.73
C MET A 22 -1.97 5.25 13.27
N ARG A 23 -3.21 5.36 13.78
CA ARG A 23 -3.73 6.61 14.35
C ARG A 23 -2.89 7.04 15.55
N HIS A 24 -2.52 6.13 16.45
CA HIS A 24 -1.69 6.46 17.60
C HIS A 24 -0.33 7.02 17.19
N ALA A 25 0.37 6.34 16.28
CA ALA A 25 1.64 6.80 15.73
C ALA A 25 1.51 8.18 15.06
N PHE A 26 0.49 8.35 14.22
CA PHE A 26 0.20 9.63 13.55
C PHE A 26 -0.04 10.76 14.56
N THR A 27 -0.87 10.54 15.58
CA THR A 27 -1.14 11.55 16.63
C THR A 27 0.06 11.86 17.51
N ALA A 28 1.02 10.94 17.60
CA ALA A 28 2.30 11.16 18.28
C ALA A 28 3.32 11.92 17.41
N GLY A 29 2.94 12.35 16.19
CA GLY A 29 3.81 13.06 15.26
C GLY A 29 4.81 12.17 14.52
N LEU A 30 4.61 10.85 14.54
CA LEU A 30 5.46 9.90 13.82
C LEU A 30 5.00 9.74 12.37
N HIS A 31 5.93 9.34 11.51
CA HIS A 31 5.60 8.96 10.14
C HIS A 31 4.87 7.62 10.09
N VAL A 32 3.84 7.56 9.27
CA VAL A 32 3.05 6.36 8.99
C VAL A 32 3.13 6.05 7.50
N SER A 33 3.74 4.91 7.17
CA SER A 33 3.73 4.37 5.81
C SER A 33 2.56 3.42 5.62
N PHE A 34 1.88 3.52 4.49
CA PHE A 34 0.79 2.61 4.12
C PHE A 34 0.98 2.12 2.68
N ASP A 35 0.89 0.81 2.50
CA ASP A 35 0.83 0.14 1.20
C ASP A 35 -0.57 -0.47 1.05
N PRO A 36 -1.42 0.05 0.15
CA PRO A 36 -2.76 -0.49 -0.11
C PRO A 36 -2.74 -1.96 -0.54
N ASN A 37 -1.63 -2.40 -1.16
CA ASN A 37 -1.44 -3.73 -1.73
C ASN A 37 -2.69 -4.23 -2.47
N TYR A 38 -3.12 -3.46 -3.48
CA TYR A 38 -4.43 -3.64 -4.10
C TYR A 38 -4.49 -4.97 -4.87
N ARG A 39 -5.54 -5.72 -4.56
CA ARG A 39 -5.88 -7.00 -5.19
C ARG A 39 -7.32 -6.98 -5.70
N GLY A 40 -7.48 -6.93 -7.01
CA GLY A 40 -8.82 -6.82 -7.63
C GLY A 40 -9.76 -7.98 -7.29
N ASP A 41 -9.21 -9.18 -7.05
CA ASP A 41 -9.98 -10.34 -6.63
C ASP A 41 -10.53 -10.24 -5.19
N ILE A 42 -9.92 -9.40 -4.34
CA ILE A 42 -10.36 -9.14 -2.97
C ILE A 42 -11.27 -7.92 -2.91
N TRP A 43 -10.90 -6.84 -3.59
CA TRP A 43 -11.56 -5.54 -3.46
C TRP A 43 -12.66 -5.28 -4.49
N GLY A 44 -12.69 -6.07 -5.58
CA GLY A 44 -13.64 -5.92 -6.68
C GLY A 44 -13.32 -4.72 -7.58
N SER A 45 -13.39 -3.50 -7.04
CA SER A 45 -13.08 -2.27 -7.77
C SER A 45 -12.10 -1.36 -7.02
N GLY A 46 -11.33 -0.58 -7.78
CA GLY A 46 -10.43 0.43 -7.23
C GLY A 46 -11.16 1.47 -6.39
N GLU A 47 -12.32 1.94 -6.84
CA GLU A 47 -13.17 2.87 -6.09
C GLU A 47 -13.64 2.26 -4.75
N GLY A 48 -14.05 0.99 -4.76
CA GLY A 48 -14.45 0.26 -3.56
C GLY A 48 -13.30 0.13 -2.56
N ALA A 49 -12.11 -0.22 -3.05
CA ALA A 49 -10.89 -0.27 -2.24
C ALA A 49 -10.56 1.08 -1.61
N LEU A 50 -10.58 2.16 -2.40
CA LEU A 50 -10.31 3.52 -1.93
C LEU A 50 -11.28 3.92 -0.83
N LYS A 51 -12.58 3.67 -1.03
CA LYS A 51 -13.61 3.96 -0.03
C LYS A 51 -13.39 3.18 1.27
N ALA A 52 -12.99 1.91 1.18
CA ALA A 52 -12.71 1.09 2.35
C ALA A 52 -11.44 1.53 3.09
N MET A 53 -10.43 2.01 2.35
CA MET A 53 -9.13 2.42 2.88
C MET A 53 -9.07 3.89 3.28
N GLU A 54 -10.09 4.69 2.97
CA GLU A 54 -10.15 6.14 3.16
C GLU A 54 -9.67 6.59 4.55
N ARG A 55 -10.10 5.91 5.61
CA ARG A 55 -9.69 6.25 6.98
C ARG A 55 -8.19 6.01 7.25
N PHE A 56 -7.60 5.01 6.60
CA PHE A 56 -6.18 4.69 6.72
C PHE A 56 -5.34 5.73 5.95
N LEU A 57 -5.79 6.11 4.75
CA LEU A 57 -5.15 7.15 3.93
C LEU A 57 -5.11 8.50 4.67
N LYS A 58 -6.17 8.84 5.43
CA LYS A 58 -6.22 10.06 6.25
C LYS A 58 -5.20 10.12 7.38
N VAL A 59 -4.63 9.00 7.83
CA VAL A 59 -3.60 8.96 8.89
C VAL A 59 -2.26 8.47 8.36
N THR A 60 -2.05 8.56 7.05
CA THR A 60 -0.82 8.14 6.36
C THR A 60 0.01 9.37 6.00
N THR A 61 1.32 9.28 6.19
CA THR A 61 2.28 10.31 5.74
C THR A 61 3.09 9.88 4.52
N LEU A 62 3.22 8.58 4.27
CA LEU A 62 3.87 8.01 3.08
C LEU A 62 2.97 6.93 2.48
N LEU A 63 2.47 7.16 1.26
CA LEU A 63 1.73 6.15 0.51
C LEU A 63 2.65 5.47 -0.50
N THR A 64 2.68 4.14 -0.49
CA THR A 64 3.48 3.36 -1.45
C THR A 64 2.58 2.44 -2.26
N MET A 65 2.78 2.37 -3.58
CA MET A 65 2.04 1.46 -4.45
C MET A 65 2.87 1.11 -5.70
N GLY A 66 2.47 0.07 -6.43
CA GLY A 66 2.95 -0.22 -7.77
C GLY A 66 2.17 0.53 -8.84
N LEU A 67 2.72 0.62 -10.05
CA LEU A 67 2.03 1.25 -11.18
C LEU A 67 0.69 0.57 -11.48
N ASP A 68 0.66 -0.76 -11.54
CA ASP A 68 -0.57 -1.49 -11.84
C ASP A 68 -1.64 -1.25 -10.78
N GLU A 69 -1.25 -1.18 -9.51
CA GLU A 69 -2.14 -0.84 -8.40
C GLU A 69 -2.66 0.59 -8.54
N ALA A 70 -1.79 1.54 -8.89
CA ALA A 70 -2.17 2.93 -9.15
C ALA A 70 -3.19 3.04 -10.30
N VAL A 71 -2.96 2.32 -11.40
CA VAL A 71 -3.88 2.26 -12.54
C VAL A 71 -5.23 1.69 -12.13
N ASN A 72 -5.24 0.57 -11.40
CA ASN A 72 -6.48 -0.07 -10.97
C ASN A 72 -7.27 0.78 -9.96
N MET A 73 -6.57 1.44 -9.03
CA MET A 73 -7.21 2.25 -7.99
C MET A 73 -7.68 3.62 -8.50
N PHE A 74 -6.88 4.28 -9.34
CA PHE A 74 -7.09 5.68 -9.73
C PHE A 74 -7.44 5.88 -11.20
N GLY A 75 -7.44 4.82 -12.01
CA GLY A 75 -7.91 4.82 -13.40
C GLY A 75 -6.99 5.53 -14.38
N SER A 76 -5.69 5.68 -14.08
CA SER A 76 -4.75 6.40 -14.93
C SER A 76 -3.35 5.76 -14.94
N GLU A 77 -2.77 5.60 -16.12
CA GLU A 77 -1.37 5.19 -16.33
C GLU A 77 -0.38 6.34 -16.13
N ASP A 78 -0.86 7.59 -16.12
CA ASP A 78 -0.05 8.75 -15.76
C ASP A 78 0.17 8.78 -14.24
N TYR A 79 1.22 8.07 -13.81
CA TYR A 79 1.61 7.97 -12.41
C TYR A 79 1.96 9.32 -11.79
N ARG A 80 2.39 10.32 -12.57
CA ARG A 80 2.69 11.67 -12.03
C ARG A 80 1.39 12.38 -11.69
N ALA A 81 0.43 12.37 -12.61
CA ALA A 81 -0.90 12.93 -12.38
C ALA A 81 -1.65 12.21 -11.24
N VAL A 82 -1.51 10.88 -11.13
CA VAL A 82 -2.07 10.13 -9.99
C VAL A 82 -1.45 10.58 -8.68
N ALA A 83 -0.12 10.64 -8.59
CA ALA A 83 0.56 11.05 -7.36
C ALA A 83 0.20 12.49 -6.94
N GLU A 84 0.06 13.40 -7.92
CA GLU A 84 -0.39 14.77 -7.69
C GLU A 84 -1.80 14.81 -7.11
N ARG A 85 -2.78 14.21 -7.78
CA ARG A 85 -4.18 14.15 -7.32
C ARG A 85 -4.32 13.53 -5.93
N VAL A 86 -3.56 12.48 -5.66
CA VAL A 86 -3.60 11.80 -4.35
C VAL A 86 -3.03 12.70 -3.26
N MET A 87 -1.95 13.43 -3.52
CA MET A 87 -1.38 14.38 -2.57
C MET A 87 -2.24 15.62 -2.31
N GLU A 88 -3.02 16.04 -3.31
CA GLU A 88 -4.04 17.08 -3.16
C GLU A 88 -5.22 16.59 -2.34
N ALA A 89 -5.64 15.33 -2.54
CA ALA A 89 -6.77 14.75 -1.83
C ALA A 89 -6.49 14.46 -0.34
N TYR A 90 -5.24 14.18 0.04
CA TYR A 90 -4.87 13.82 1.41
C TYR A 90 -3.77 14.73 1.96
N GLU A 91 -4.16 15.71 2.78
CA GLU A 91 -3.30 16.75 3.36
C GLU A 91 -2.16 16.20 4.23
N ASN A 92 -2.38 15.06 4.88
CA ASN A 92 -1.40 14.42 5.76
C ASN A 92 -0.31 13.66 5.00
N LEU A 93 -0.49 13.40 3.70
CA LEU A 93 0.57 12.81 2.89
C LEU A 93 1.71 13.80 2.72
N HIS A 94 2.91 13.34 3.03
CA HIS A 94 4.15 14.03 2.74
C HIS A 94 4.78 13.48 1.45
N TYR A 95 4.56 12.19 1.18
CA TYR A 95 5.14 11.47 0.07
C TYR A 95 4.15 10.48 -0.55
N VAL A 96 4.17 10.38 -1.89
CA VAL A 96 3.57 9.29 -2.66
C VAL A 96 4.66 8.65 -3.49
N ALA A 97 4.90 7.36 -3.28
CA ALA A 97 5.89 6.58 -4.02
C ALA A 97 5.19 5.52 -4.89
N ILE A 98 5.50 5.54 -6.19
CA ILE A 98 4.97 4.61 -7.19
C ILE A 98 6.13 3.79 -7.77
N ARG A 99 6.09 2.48 -7.56
CA ARG A 99 7.04 1.52 -8.11
C ARG A 99 6.70 1.28 -9.58
N LEU A 100 7.66 1.54 -10.45
CA LEU A 100 7.53 1.46 -11.92
C LEU A 100 8.16 0.17 -12.49
N GLY A 101 8.36 -0.84 -11.64
CA GLY A 101 8.99 -2.12 -12.01
C GLY A 101 10.43 -1.91 -12.48
N ARG A 102 10.76 -2.41 -13.67
CA ARG A 102 12.10 -2.29 -14.27
C ARG A 102 12.54 -0.85 -14.57
N ARG A 103 11.61 0.10 -14.57
CA ARG A 103 11.93 1.53 -14.72
C ARG A 103 12.47 2.12 -13.42
N GLY A 104 12.17 1.50 -12.26
CA GLY A 104 12.60 2.00 -10.96
C GLY A 104 11.41 2.51 -10.16
N ALA A 105 11.51 3.68 -9.56
CA ALA A 105 10.46 4.28 -8.75
C ALA A 105 10.34 5.78 -8.98
N TYR A 106 9.12 6.29 -8.85
CA TYR A 106 8.82 7.71 -8.81
C TYR A 106 8.32 8.07 -7.42
N VAL A 107 8.81 9.19 -6.87
CA VAL A 107 8.37 9.72 -5.58
C VAL A 107 7.98 11.18 -5.76
N ARG A 108 6.78 11.54 -5.30
CA ARG A 108 6.32 12.92 -5.23
C ARG A 108 6.22 13.37 -3.77
N SER A 109 6.77 14.53 -3.47
CA SER A 109 6.57 15.28 -2.22
C SER A 109 5.81 16.57 -2.50
N ARG A 110 5.46 17.33 -1.45
CA ARG A 110 4.74 18.62 -1.61
C ARG A 110 5.54 19.70 -2.32
N LYS A 111 6.85 19.51 -2.49
CA LYS A 111 7.75 20.53 -3.07
C LYS A 111 8.37 20.09 -4.38
N GLU A 112 8.60 18.79 -4.53
CA GLU A 112 9.41 18.25 -5.62
C GLU A 112 9.03 16.81 -5.94
N GLU A 113 9.48 16.36 -7.11
CA GLU A 113 9.37 14.99 -7.56
C GLU A 113 10.75 14.42 -7.93
N VAL A 114 10.94 13.12 -7.66
CA VAL A 114 12.19 12.42 -7.90
C VAL A 114 11.90 11.12 -8.62
N TYR A 115 12.74 10.81 -9.61
CA TYR A 115 12.79 9.52 -10.27
C TYR A 115 14.08 8.80 -9.89
N ALA A 116 13.96 7.60 -9.35
CA ALA A 116 15.09 6.71 -9.06
C ALA A 116 15.08 5.55 -10.05
N PRO A 117 16.14 5.34 -10.86
CA PRO A 117 16.22 4.19 -11.76
C PRO A 117 16.27 2.88 -10.98
N ALA A 118 15.80 1.79 -11.60
CA ALA A 118 15.93 0.46 -11.01
C ALA A 118 17.41 0.08 -10.91
N PHE A 119 17.78 -0.60 -9.82
CA PHE A 119 19.06 -1.32 -9.78
C PHE A 119 19.00 -2.46 -10.80
N GLU A 120 19.95 -2.50 -11.72
CA GLU A 120 20.12 -3.65 -12.61
C GLU A 120 20.62 -4.84 -11.79
N VAL A 121 19.68 -5.65 -11.32
CA VAL A 121 20.00 -6.96 -10.76
C VAL A 121 19.87 -7.96 -11.90
N ASN A 122 20.98 -8.61 -12.28
CA ASN A 122 20.91 -9.84 -13.08
C ASN A 122 20.09 -10.83 -12.26
N ALA A 123 18.82 -11.00 -12.61
CA ALA A 123 17.88 -11.83 -11.88
C ALA A 123 18.26 -13.31 -12.04
N VAL A 124 19.26 -13.74 -11.25
CA VAL A 124 19.52 -15.15 -11.01
C VAL A 124 18.46 -15.61 -10.00
N ASN A 125 17.31 -16.03 -10.54
CA ASN A 125 16.28 -16.84 -9.87
C ASN A 125 15.53 -16.18 -8.69
N THR A 126 14.30 -15.71 -8.92
CA THR A 126 13.36 -15.24 -7.87
C THR A 126 12.45 -16.36 -7.34
N THR A 127 12.95 -17.60 -7.26
CA THR A 127 12.26 -18.66 -6.52
C THR A 127 12.78 -18.68 -5.07
N GLY A 128 12.01 -18.09 -4.15
CA GLY A 128 12.12 -18.38 -2.71
C GLY A 128 12.87 -17.36 -1.85
N LEU A 129 12.29 -16.17 -1.63
CA LEU A 129 12.53 -15.41 -0.39
C LEU A 129 11.23 -15.29 0.41
N LEU A 130 10.53 -16.42 0.53
CA LEU A 130 9.56 -16.66 1.60
C LEU A 130 10.14 -17.84 2.39
N GLU A 131 10.22 -17.69 3.71
CA GLU A 131 10.46 -18.75 4.69
C GLU A 131 11.94 -19.10 5.03
N MET A 132 12.59 -18.30 5.89
CA MET A 132 13.59 -18.85 6.82
C MET A 132 12.87 -19.28 8.10
N ARG A 133 12.23 -20.46 8.07
CA ARG A 133 11.96 -21.23 9.29
C ARG A 133 13.15 -22.14 9.54
N GLY A 134 13.74 -21.99 10.73
CA GLY A 134 14.94 -22.72 11.12
C GLY A 134 14.77 -24.24 11.07
N GLN A 135 15.82 -24.91 10.62
CA GLN A 135 16.13 -26.27 11.03
C GLN A 135 17.39 -26.25 11.90
N PRO A 136 17.41 -26.96 13.03
CA PRO A 136 18.64 -27.18 13.77
C PRO A 136 19.54 -28.18 13.02
N PRO A 137 20.86 -28.15 13.23
CA PRO A 137 21.80 -28.98 12.49
C PRO A 137 21.71 -30.45 12.91
N SER A 138 21.90 -31.33 11.93
CA SER A 138 22.32 -32.73 12.11
C SER A 138 23.66 -32.95 11.42
#